data_AF-A0A7J0ER38-F1
#
_entry.id   AF-A0A7J0ER38-F1
#
_cell.length_a   1.000
_cell.length_b   1.000
_cell.length_c   1.000
_cell.angle_alpha   90.00
_cell.angle_beta   90.00
_cell.angle_gamma   90.00
#
_symmetry.space_group_name_H-M   'P 1'
#
loop_
_entity.id
_entity.type
_entity.pdbx_description
1 polymer ?
#
loop_
_entity_poly.entity_id
_entity_poly.type
_entity_poly.pdbx_seq_one_letter_code
_entity_poly.pdbx_strand_id
1 'polypeptide(L)'
;MASTAEDQAQQNCFYQEWMNLQEEDLQELLQAQNPNHPNNICHDSLSQLAKKNIQHFQDYVARRAQLARADVLAFFAPTWCTSLENSLLWIAGCRPSIFIRLIYALCGAEFESRLSEFLRGVKTGRLSELSAGQLRQVDELQGKTIMEEEKLTSRLASLQEEVADQPLAVMAKEASGIGESSQGSDQALDCHAQAMASVLEERLIS
;
A
#
# COMPACT_ATOMS: atom_id res chain seq x y z
N MET A 1 12.98 3.68 -19.95
CA MET A 1 12.40 4.93 -20.54
C MET A 1 12.16 5.94 -19.42
N ALA A 2 12.60 7.19 -19.60
CA ALA A 2 12.27 8.25 -18.65
C ALA A 2 10.78 8.59 -18.73
N SER A 3 10.11 8.63 -17.57
CA SER A 3 8.73 9.10 -17.41
C SER A 3 8.53 10.46 -18.08
N THR A 4 7.52 10.60 -18.93
CA THR A 4 7.22 11.91 -19.52
C THR A 4 6.59 12.83 -18.47
N ALA A 5 6.73 14.15 -18.64
CA ALA A 5 6.06 15.11 -17.74
C ALA A 5 4.53 14.91 -17.71
N GLU A 6 3.96 14.37 -18.78
CA GLU A 6 2.54 14.02 -18.89
C GLU A 6 2.19 12.78 -18.03
N ASP A 7 3.02 11.73 -18.04
CA ASP A 7 2.85 10.54 -17.20
C ASP A 7 2.92 10.91 -15.71
N GLN A 8 3.88 11.76 -15.33
CA GLN A 8 4.02 12.25 -13.95
C GLN A 8 2.81 13.09 -13.53
N ALA A 9 2.30 13.95 -14.42
CA ALA A 9 1.10 14.75 -14.14
C ALA A 9 -0.14 13.85 -13.96
N GLN A 10 -0.28 12.81 -14.78
CA GLN A 10 -1.38 11.85 -14.70
C GLN A 10 -1.35 11.06 -13.38
N GLN A 11 -0.18 10.58 -12.95
CA GLN A 11 -0.03 9.88 -11.67
C GLN A 11 -0.35 10.79 -10.47
N ASN A 12 0.10 12.05 -10.52
CA ASN A 12 -0.23 13.05 -9.51
C ASN A 12 -1.75 13.33 -9.45
N CYS A 13 -2.40 13.52 -10.60
CA CYS A 13 -3.84 13.72 -10.68
C CYS A 13 -4.59 12.54 -10.08
N PHE A 14 -4.21 11.32 -10.45
CA PHE A 14 -4.79 10.10 -9.90
C PHE A 14 -4.60 9.99 -8.38
N TYR A 15 -3.42 10.33 -7.87
CA TYR A 15 -3.18 10.35 -6.42
C TYR A 15 -4.13 11.32 -5.70
N GLN A 16 -4.33 12.52 -6.24
CA GLN A 16 -5.25 13.50 -5.65
C GLN A 16 -6.72 13.01 -5.70
N GLU A 17 -7.15 12.42 -6.82
CA GLU A 17 -8.47 11.79 -6.92
C GLU A 17 -8.67 10.72 -5.83
N TRP A 18 -7.66 9.87 -5.64
CA TRP A 18 -7.68 8.83 -4.60
C TRP A 18 -7.77 9.44 -3.19
N MET A 19 -6.97 10.46 -2.89
CA MET A 19 -7.00 11.10 -1.57
C MET A 19 -8.35 11.76 -1.27
N ASN A 20 -8.96 12.42 -2.26
CA ASN A 20 -10.29 13.00 -2.10
C ASN A 20 -11.35 11.92 -1.86
N LEU A 21 -11.30 10.81 -2.60
CA LEU A 21 -12.22 9.69 -2.41
C LEU A 21 -12.10 9.08 -1.00
N GLN A 22 -10.88 8.95 -0.47
CA GLN A 22 -10.65 8.46 0.88
C GLN A 22 -11.18 9.42 1.96
N GLU A 23 -11.08 10.74 1.75
CA GLU A 23 -11.65 11.74 2.64
C GLU A 23 -13.19 11.65 2.66
N GLU A 24 -13.83 11.50 1.49
CA GLU A 24 -15.28 11.31 1.38
C GLU A 24 -15.74 10.02 2.07
N ASP A 25 -15.05 8.91 1.81
CA ASP A 25 -15.32 7.61 2.45
C ASP A 25 -15.18 7.69 3.97
N LEU A 26 -14.15 8.38 4.47
CA LEU A 26 -13.96 8.62 5.90
C LEU A 26 -15.11 9.42 6.50
N GLN A 27 -15.56 10.48 5.82
CA GLN A 27 -16.69 11.28 6.29
C GLN A 27 -17.98 10.46 6.37
N GLU A 28 -18.25 9.59 5.39
CA GLU A 28 -19.39 8.68 5.42
C GLU A 28 -19.30 7.68 6.58
N LEU A 29 -18.12 7.10 6.82
CA LEU A 29 -17.90 6.18 7.94
C LEU A 29 -18.10 6.87 9.31
N LEU A 30 -17.62 8.10 9.46
CA LEU A 30 -17.80 8.90 10.68
C LEU A 30 -19.26 9.28 10.91
N GLN A 31 -19.99 9.64 9.84
CA GLN A 31 -21.43 9.89 9.92
C GLN A 31 -22.18 8.62 10.33
N ALA A 32 -21.76 7.47 9.80
CA ALA A 32 -22.34 6.18 10.14
C ALA A 32 -22.06 5.74 11.59
N GLN A 33 -21.02 6.29 12.22
CA GLN A 33 -20.72 6.05 13.63
C GLN A 33 -21.53 6.95 14.58
N ASN A 34 -22.16 8.02 14.08
CA ASN A 34 -22.79 9.03 14.93
C ASN A 34 -24.12 8.53 15.54
N PRO A 35 -24.22 8.40 16.88
CA PRO A 35 -25.42 7.90 17.55
C PRO A 35 -26.63 8.82 17.46
N ASN A 36 -26.46 10.08 17.04
CA ASN A 36 -27.53 11.07 16.88
C ASN A 36 -28.09 11.14 15.45
N HIS A 37 -27.68 10.23 14.55
CA HIS A 37 -28.15 10.24 13.17
C HIS A 37 -29.64 9.79 13.11
N PRO A 38 -30.54 10.54 12.44
CA PRO A 38 -31.99 10.33 12.49
C PRO A 38 -32.47 9.02 11.85
N ASN A 39 -31.60 8.28 11.18
CA ASN A 39 -31.85 6.92 10.73
C ASN A 39 -31.06 5.94 11.60
N ASN A 40 -31.76 5.03 12.24
CA ASN A 40 -31.20 3.86 12.90
C ASN A 40 -30.44 3.06 11.82
N ILE A 41 -29.12 3.17 11.79
CA ILE A 41 -28.29 2.59 10.74
C ILE A 41 -28.43 1.07 10.82
N CYS A 42 -29.11 0.49 9.84
CA CYS A 42 -29.31 -0.95 9.76
C CYS A 42 -27.96 -1.62 9.49
N HIS A 43 -27.74 -2.81 10.04
CA HIS A 43 -26.56 -3.64 9.76
C HIS A 43 -26.30 -3.78 8.25
N ASP A 44 -27.36 -3.87 7.43
CA ASP A 44 -27.24 -3.95 5.98
C ASP A 44 -26.61 -2.70 5.35
N SER A 45 -26.92 -1.51 5.89
CA SER A 45 -26.32 -0.25 5.42
C SER A 45 -24.84 -0.12 5.79
N LEU A 46 -24.43 -0.58 6.98
CA LEU A 46 -23.00 -0.65 7.35
C LEU A 46 -22.25 -1.67 6.48
N SER A 47 -22.87 -2.81 6.19
CA SER A 47 -22.28 -3.81 5.30
C SER A 47 -22.11 -3.27 3.88
N GLN A 48 -23.09 -2.53 3.37
CA GLN A 48 -22.99 -1.87 2.06
C GLN A 48 -21.90 -0.81 2.05
N LEU A 49 -21.79 0.02 3.09
CA LEU A 49 -20.74 1.03 3.20
C LEU A 49 -19.34 0.39 3.26
N ALA A 50 -19.17 -0.69 4.04
CA ALA A 50 -17.93 -1.44 4.09
C ALA A 50 -17.56 -2.05 2.73
N LYS A 51 -18.53 -2.64 2.01
CA LYS A 51 -18.33 -3.16 0.65
C LYS A 51 -17.94 -2.07 -0.34
N LYS A 52 -18.57 -0.90 -0.26
CA LYS A 52 -18.24 0.27 -1.10
C LYS A 52 -16.77 0.67 -0.90
N ASN A 53 -16.34 0.82 0.35
CA ASN A 53 -14.96 1.16 0.70
C ASN A 53 -13.98 0.11 0.16
N ILE A 54 -14.25 -1.19 0.37
CA ILE A 54 -13.43 -2.28 -0.15
C ILE A 54 -13.32 -2.21 -1.68
N GLN A 55 -14.44 -1.93 -2.37
CA GLN A 55 -14.44 -1.79 -3.83
C GLN A 55 -13.56 -0.63 -4.29
N HIS A 56 -13.61 0.53 -3.61
CA HIS A 56 -12.74 1.66 -3.95
C HIS A 56 -11.25 1.31 -3.81
N PHE A 57 -10.86 0.56 -2.78
CA PHE A 57 -9.49 0.05 -2.66
C PHE A 57 -9.12 -0.91 -3.79
N GLN A 58 -10.02 -1.80 -4.19
CA GLN A 58 -9.81 -2.73 -5.31
C GLN A 58 -9.63 -1.97 -6.64
N ASP A 59 -10.46 -0.95 -6.88
CA ASP A 59 -10.40 -0.11 -8.07
C ASP A 59 -9.08 0.69 -8.11
N TYR A 60 -8.67 1.23 -6.95
CA TYR A 60 -7.39 1.92 -6.80
C TYR A 60 -6.20 1.00 -7.10
N VAL A 61 -6.20 -0.22 -6.55
CA VAL A 61 -5.16 -1.22 -6.78
C VAL A 61 -5.10 -1.62 -8.26
N ALA A 62 -6.24 -1.87 -8.89
CA ALA A 62 -6.32 -2.22 -10.32
C ALA A 62 -5.80 -1.09 -11.22
N ARG A 63 -6.18 0.17 -10.94
CA ARG A 63 -5.69 1.32 -11.70
C ARG A 63 -4.20 1.55 -11.47
N ARG A 64 -3.70 1.38 -10.24
CA ARG A 64 -2.24 1.40 -9.96
C ARG A 64 -1.50 0.35 -10.76
N ALA A 65 -2.04 -0.86 -10.91
CA ALA A 65 -1.38 -1.93 -11.66
C ALA A 65 -1.25 -1.58 -13.14
N GLN A 66 -2.25 -0.90 -13.70
CA GLN A 66 -2.20 -0.42 -15.08
C GLN A 66 -1.13 0.67 -15.27
N LEU A 67 -1.07 1.63 -14.35
CA LEU A 67 -0.08 2.72 -14.41
C LEU A 67 1.35 2.23 -14.16
N ALA A 68 1.53 1.24 -13.29
CA ALA A 68 2.83 0.63 -13.00
C ALA A 68 3.50 0.01 -14.23
N ARG A 69 2.72 -0.47 -15.20
CA ARG A 69 3.23 -0.98 -16.49
C ARG A 69 3.80 0.11 -17.38
N ALA A 70 3.25 1.32 -17.30
CA ALA A 70 3.71 2.45 -18.09
C ALA A 70 5.00 3.04 -17.51
N ASP A 71 5.07 3.17 -16.18
CA ASP A 71 6.22 3.75 -15.49
C ASP A 71 6.37 3.19 -14.08
N VAL A 72 7.11 2.09 -13.95
CA VAL A 72 7.36 1.43 -12.66
C VAL A 72 8.20 2.28 -11.71
N LEU A 73 9.14 3.08 -12.21
CA LEU A 73 10.13 3.75 -11.36
C LEU A 73 9.47 4.84 -10.53
N ALA A 74 8.50 5.55 -11.10
CA ALA A 74 7.72 6.54 -10.37
C ALA A 74 6.86 5.94 -9.24
N PHE A 75 6.64 4.62 -9.22
CA PHE A 75 5.99 3.96 -8.08
C PHE A 75 6.95 3.68 -6.92
N PHE A 76 8.23 3.41 -7.21
CA PHE A 76 9.25 3.17 -6.18
C PHE A 76 9.83 4.46 -5.61
N ALA A 77 9.83 5.55 -6.38
CA ALA A 77 10.26 6.87 -5.94
C ALA A 77 9.33 7.96 -6.52
N PRO A 78 8.07 8.04 -6.06
CA PRO A 78 7.12 9.05 -6.52
C PRO A 78 7.64 10.47 -6.29
N THR A 79 7.40 11.33 -7.28
CA THR A 79 7.89 12.72 -7.30
C THR A 79 7.13 13.63 -6.34
N TRP A 80 5.93 13.23 -5.92
CA TRP A 80 5.13 13.93 -4.91
C TRP A 80 5.53 13.59 -3.47
N CYS A 81 6.40 12.60 -3.26
CA CYS A 81 6.93 12.27 -1.95
C CYS A 81 8.30 12.92 -1.73
N THR A 82 8.54 13.37 -0.50
CA THR A 82 9.87 13.78 -0.04
C THR A 82 10.83 12.60 0.00
N SER A 83 12.14 12.85 0.03
CA SER A 83 13.15 11.79 0.15
C SER A 83 12.97 10.93 1.40
N LEU A 84 12.52 11.54 2.50
CA LEU A 84 12.22 10.82 3.74
C LEU A 84 11.03 9.87 3.54
N GLU A 85 9.93 10.36 2.98
CA GLU A 85 8.74 9.53 2.71
C GLU A 85 9.08 8.39 1.75
N ASN A 86 9.85 8.67 0.69
CA ASN A 86 10.33 7.65 -0.24
C ASN A 86 11.20 6.59 0.46
N SER A 87 12.04 6.97 1.43
CA SER A 87 12.86 6.02 2.19
C SER A 87 12.05 5.07 3.10
N LEU A 88 10.80 5.41 3.40
CA LEU A 88 9.90 4.60 4.22
C LEU A 88 9.02 3.66 3.40
N LEU A 89 9.07 3.76 2.06
CA LEU A 89 8.37 2.84 1.17
C LEU A 89 9.02 1.45 1.23
N TRP A 90 8.19 0.41 1.21
CA TRP A 90 8.63 -0.97 1.12
C TRP A 90 8.74 -1.41 -0.34
N ILE A 91 7.62 -1.66 -1.03
CA ILE A 91 7.57 -2.00 -2.46
C ILE A 91 6.55 -1.09 -3.12
N ALA A 92 6.98 0.11 -3.52
CA ALA A 92 6.07 1.10 -4.09
C ALA A 92 4.85 1.44 -3.20
N GLY A 93 5.06 1.52 -1.90
CA GLY A 93 4.00 1.76 -0.92
C GLY A 93 4.36 1.28 0.48
N CYS A 94 3.49 1.56 1.43
CA CYS A 94 3.61 1.03 2.79
C CYS A 94 3.53 -0.50 2.80
N ARG A 95 4.07 -1.11 3.87
CA ARG A 95 3.97 -2.55 4.14
C ARG A 95 2.59 -2.87 4.76
N PRO A 96 1.69 -3.60 4.09
CA PRO A 96 0.29 -3.79 4.51
C PRO A 96 0.06 -4.20 5.99
N SER A 97 0.94 -5.03 6.55
CA SER A 97 0.90 -5.51 7.93
C SER A 97 0.96 -4.38 8.97
N ILE A 98 1.41 -3.18 8.61
CA ILE A 98 1.34 -2.01 9.49
C ILE A 98 -0.09 -1.60 9.82
N PHE A 99 -1.03 -1.74 8.88
CA PHE A 99 -2.44 -1.40 9.10
C PHE A 99 -3.10 -2.42 10.02
N ILE A 100 -2.74 -3.69 9.91
CA ILE A 100 -3.24 -4.72 10.82
C ILE A 100 -2.67 -4.52 12.22
N ARG A 101 -1.38 -4.16 12.34
CA ARG A 101 -0.77 -3.76 13.62
C ARG A 101 -1.46 -2.56 14.26
N LEU A 102 -1.91 -1.61 13.46
CA LEU A 102 -2.67 -0.46 13.95
C LEU A 102 -3.98 -0.90 14.62
N ILE A 103 -4.67 -1.94 14.11
CA ILE A 103 -5.86 -2.49 14.75
C ILE A 103 -5.54 -2.93 16.18
N TYR A 104 -4.49 -3.74 16.39
CA TYR A 104 -4.11 -4.18 17.74
C TYR A 104 -3.70 -3.03 18.65
N ALA A 105 -2.94 -2.06 18.12
CA ALA A 105 -2.51 -0.90 18.90
C ALA A 105 -3.71 -0.06 19.38
N LEU A 106 -4.68 0.19 18.50
CA LEU A 106 -5.91 0.89 18.85
C LEU A 106 -6.78 0.08 19.82
N CYS A 107 -6.93 -1.24 19.60
CA CYS A 107 -7.65 -2.12 20.52
C CYS A 107 -7.05 -2.07 21.93
N GLY A 108 -5.72 -2.17 22.03
CA GLY A 108 -5.00 -2.12 23.30
C GLY A 108 -5.13 -0.77 23.99
N ALA A 109 -4.90 0.33 23.26
CA ALA A 109 -5.01 1.67 23.81
C ALA A 109 -6.43 2.00 24.31
N GLU A 110 -7.45 1.64 23.53
CA GLU A 110 -8.85 1.83 23.93
C GLU A 110 -9.19 0.99 25.16
N PHE A 111 -8.77 -0.28 25.19
CA PHE A 111 -8.96 -1.18 26.33
C PHE A 111 -8.32 -0.64 27.61
N GLU A 112 -7.06 -0.22 27.56
CA GLU A 112 -6.33 0.34 28.71
C GLU A 112 -7.02 1.59 29.25
N SER A 113 -7.46 2.49 28.38
CA SER A 113 -8.11 3.75 28.77
C SER A 113 -9.47 3.56 29.46
N ARG A 114 -10.13 2.40 29.25
CA ARG A 114 -11.51 2.13 29.69
C ARG A 114 -11.68 0.81 30.44
N LEU A 115 -10.59 0.30 31.00
CA LEU A 115 -10.56 -0.97 31.73
C LEU A 115 -11.67 -1.06 32.81
N SER A 116 -11.95 0.04 33.51
CA SER A 116 -12.99 0.11 34.54
C SER A 116 -14.42 -0.02 34.00
N GLU A 117 -14.71 0.53 32.81
CA GLU A 117 -16.01 0.42 32.13
C GLU A 117 -16.20 -0.99 31.55
N PHE A 118 -15.13 -1.54 30.98
CA PHE A 118 -15.11 -2.90 30.46
C PHE A 118 -15.36 -3.95 31.56
N LEU A 119 -14.68 -3.84 32.71
CA LEU A 119 -14.90 -4.73 33.86
C LEU A 119 -16.33 -4.65 34.44
N ARG A 120 -17.01 -3.52 34.19
CA ARG A 120 -18.43 -3.32 34.53
C ARG A 120 -19.40 -3.85 33.45
N GLY A 121 -18.87 -4.37 32.34
CA GLY A 121 -19.66 -4.94 31.25
C GLY A 121 -20.32 -3.91 30.33
N VAL A 122 -19.86 -2.65 30.34
CA VAL A 122 -20.38 -1.61 29.45
C VAL A 122 -19.90 -1.87 28.02
N LYS A 123 -20.84 -2.08 27.10
CA LYS A 123 -20.55 -2.21 25.66
C LYS A 123 -20.74 -0.86 24.97
N THR A 124 -19.70 -0.41 24.29
CA THR A 124 -19.60 0.86 23.54
C THR A 124 -19.47 0.65 22.03
N GLY A 125 -19.34 -0.59 21.55
CA GLY A 125 -19.26 -0.92 20.11
C GLY A 125 -17.94 -0.53 19.45
N ARG A 126 -16.84 -0.51 20.23
CA ARG A 126 -15.51 -0.04 19.79
C ARG A 126 -14.54 -1.16 19.44
N LEU A 127 -13.35 -0.81 18.94
CA LEU A 127 -12.32 -1.79 18.56
C LEU A 127 -11.87 -2.64 19.76
N SER A 128 -11.92 -2.10 20.98
CA SER A 128 -11.71 -2.86 22.22
C SER A 128 -12.72 -4.00 22.48
N GLU A 129 -13.81 -4.09 21.70
CA GLU A 129 -14.88 -5.09 21.86
C GLU A 129 -14.89 -6.16 20.76
N LEU A 130 -13.84 -6.25 19.94
CA LEU A 130 -13.68 -7.35 19.02
C LEU A 130 -13.81 -8.69 19.76
N SER A 131 -14.73 -9.53 19.31
CA SER A 131 -14.89 -10.87 19.86
C SER A 131 -13.65 -11.72 19.62
N ALA A 132 -13.44 -12.77 20.43
CA ALA A 132 -12.35 -13.71 20.22
C ALA A 132 -12.37 -14.37 18.83
N GLY A 133 -13.55 -14.52 18.22
CA GLY A 133 -13.69 -14.99 16.84
C GLY A 133 -13.21 -13.97 15.81
N GLN A 134 -13.56 -12.69 15.99
CA GLN A 134 -13.10 -11.61 15.11
C GLN A 134 -11.59 -11.38 15.26
N LEU A 135 -11.05 -11.41 16.49
CA LEU A 135 -9.62 -11.27 16.71
C LEU A 135 -8.84 -12.39 16.02
N ARG A 136 -9.34 -13.63 16.08
CA ARG A 136 -8.75 -14.76 15.33
C ARG A 136 -8.76 -14.52 13.81
N GLN A 137 -9.83 -13.94 13.27
CA GLN A 137 -9.87 -13.59 11.84
C GLN A 137 -8.82 -12.52 11.49
N VAL A 138 -8.60 -11.55 12.37
CA VAL A 138 -7.54 -10.54 12.22
C VAL A 138 -6.15 -11.19 12.29
N ASP A 139 -5.92 -12.10 13.25
CA ASP A 139 -4.65 -12.85 13.37
C ASP A 139 -4.38 -13.71 12.12
N GLU A 140 -5.39 -14.42 11.61
CA GLU A 140 -5.28 -15.21 10.39
C GLU A 140 -4.99 -14.33 9.16
N LEU A 141 -5.65 -13.17 9.07
CA LEU A 141 -5.37 -12.18 8.02
C LEU A 141 -3.94 -11.68 8.13
N GLN A 142 -3.48 -11.34 9.33
CA GLN A 142 -2.10 -10.89 9.58
C GLN A 142 -1.08 -11.94 9.12
N GLY A 143 -1.28 -13.20 9.50
CA GLY A 143 -0.40 -14.30 9.11
C GLY A 143 -0.31 -14.46 7.60
N LYS A 144 -1.45 -14.42 6.89
CA LYS A 144 -1.49 -14.47 5.42
C LYS A 144 -0.79 -13.26 4.80
N THR A 145 -1.06 -12.06 5.29
CA THR A 145 -0.45 -10.83 4.80
C THR A 145 1.06 -10.85 4.98
N ILE A 146 1.57 -11.24 6.14
CA ILE A 146 3.03 -11.33 6.39
C ILE A 146 3.67 -12.36 5.46
N MET A 147 3.02 -13.51 5.25
CA MET A 147 3.53 -14.53 4.33
C MET A 147 3.70 -14.00 2.90
N GLU A 148 2.69 -13.30 2.36
CA GLU A 148 2.80 -12.67 1.03
C GLU A 148 3.82 -11.52 1.01
N GLU A 149 3.92 -10.74 2.08
CA GLU A 149 4.96 -9.70 2.21
C GLU A 149 6.38 -10.28 2.15
N GLU A 150 6.64 -11.37 2.86
CA GLU A 150 7.96 -12.02 2.84
C GLU A 150 8.26 -12.64 1.48
N LYS A 151 7.24 -13.24 0.83
CA LYS A 151 7.37 -13.77 -0.53
C LYS A 151 7.74 -12.67 -1.53
N LEU A 152 7.03 -11.54 -1.51
CA LEU A 152 7.31 -10.39 -2.39
C LEU A 152 8.67 -9.75 -2.08
N THR A 153 9.04 -9.63 -0.80
CA THR A 153 10.35 -9.10 -0.38
C THR A 153 11.47 -9.99 -0.90
N SER A 154 11.37 -11.30 -0.69
CA SER A 154 12.36 -12.26 -1.19
C SER A 154 12.46 -12.23 -2.70
N ARG A 155 11.33 -12.13 -3.41
CA ARG A 155 11.30 -12.08 -4.87
C ARG A 155 12.00 -10.82 -5.40
N LEU A 156 11.72 -9.66 -4.80
CA LEU A 156 12.37 -8.41 -5.18
C LEU A 156 13.88 -8.47 -4.94
N ALA A 157 14.30 -8.99 -3.79
CA ALA A 157 15.72 -9.15 -3.47
C ALA A 157 16.45 -10.05 -4.48
N SER A 158 15.89 -11.23 -4.80
CA SER A 158 16.49 -12.13 -5.80
C SER A 158 16.57 -11.50 -7.19
N LEU A 159 15.56 -10.73 -7.60
CA LEU A 159 15.58 -10.02 -8.88
C LEU A 159 16.62 -8.90 -8.91
N GLN A 160 16.83 -8.20 -7.79
CA GLN A 160 17.90 -7.21 -7.68
C GLN A 160 19.27 -7.87 -7.76
N GLU A 161 19.49 -9.03 -7.15
CA GLU A 161 20.74 -9.79 -7.28
C GLU A 161 20.98 -10.26 -8.73
N GLU A 162 19.97 -10.80 -9.40
CA GLU A 162 20.10 -11.36 -10.76
C GLU A 162 20.30 -10.27 -11.83
N VAL A 163 19.59 -9.15 -11.72
CA VAL A 163 19.48 -8.16 -12.80
C VAL A 163 20.38 -6.94 -12.58
N ALA A 164 20.98 -6.75 -11.40
CA ALA A 164 21.84 -5.59 -11.12
C ALA A 164 23.30 -5.76 -11.57
N ASP A 165 23.80 -7.00 -11.75
CA ASP A 165 25.20 -7.25 -12.11
C ASP A 165 25.62 -6.54 -13.41
N GLN A 166 24.77 -6.63 -14.43
CA GLN A 166 25.05 -6.04 -15.74
C GLN A 166 25.00 -4.50 -15.72
N PRO A 167 23.94 -3.83 -15.19
CA PRO A 167 23.96 -2.37 -14.98
C PRO A 167 25.16 -1.88 -14.17
N LEU A 168 25.51 -2.55 -13.07
CA LEU A 168 26.64 -2.17 -12.22
C LEU A 168 27.99 -2.28 -12.95
N ALA A 169 28.19 -3.36 -13.70
CA ALA A 169 29.40 -3.56 -14.50
C ALA A 169 29.55 -2.49 -15.60
N VAL A 170 28.44 -2.11 -16.25
CA VAL A 170 28.43 -1.04 -17.26
C VAL A 170 28.78 0.31 -16.61
N MET A 171 28.13 0.68 -15.50
CA MET A 171 28.42 1.93 -14.78
C MET A 171 29.88 2.01 -14.30
N ALA A 172 30.44 0.90 -13.81
CA ALA A 172 31.84 0.85 -13.38
C ALA A 172 32.81 1.08 -14.57
N LYS A 173 32.50 0.53 -15.74
CA LYS A 173 33.29 0.70 -16.96
C LYS A 173 33.22 2.15 -17.49
N GLU A 174 32.04 2.76 -17.46
CA GLU A 174 31.82 4.16 -17.84
C GLU A 174 32.56 5.13 -16.90
N ALA A 175 32.47 4.91 -15.58
CA ALA A 175 33.19 5.71 -14.58
C ALA A 175 34.72 5.63 -14.70
N SER A 176 35.24 4.56 -15.31
CA SER A 176 36.68 4.36 -15.57
C SER A 176 37.18 5.14 -16.80
N GLY A 177 36.30 5.84 -17.52
CA GLY A 177 36.66 6.64 -18.72
C GLY A 177 36.92 5.80 -19.98
N ILE A 178 36.53 4.52 -19.99
CA ILE A 178 36.74 3.60 -21.11
C ILE A 178 35.40 3.38 -21.85
N GLY A 179 34.96 4.40 -22.60
CA GLY A 179 33.86 4.30 -23.56
C GLY A 179 32.83 5.43 -23.52
N GLU A 180 32.33 5.83 -24.69
CA GLU A 180 31.14 6.68 -24.80
C GLU A 180 29.91 5.92 -24.25
N SER A 181 29.00 6.65 -23.58
CA SER A 181 27.71 6.14 -23.10
C SER A 181 27.04 5.32 -24.21
N SER A 182 26.89 4.03 -23.97
CA SER A 182 26.47 3.08 -25.01
C SER A 182 25.00 2.70 -24.82
N GLN A 183 24.29 2.42 -25.92
CA GLN A 183 22.94 1.83 -25.93
C GLN A 183 22.78 0.61 -25.00
N GLY A 184 23.87 -0.07 -24.64
CA GLY A 184 23.85 -1.22 -23.71
C GLY A 184 23.58 -0.84 -22.25
N SER A 185 23.90 0.39 -21.82
CA SER A 185 23.60 0.88 -20.46
C SER A 185 22.09 1.09 -20.29
N ASP A 186 21.48 1.81 -21.23
CA ASP A 186 20.03 2.05 -21.25
C ASP A 186 19.25 0.73 -21.32
N GLN A 187 19.71 -0.23 -22.13
CA GLN A 187 19.05 -1.54 -22.26
C GLN A 187 19.10 -2.35 -20.95
N ALA A 188 20.22 -2.32 -20.22
CA ALA A 188 20.36 -3.03 -18.94
C ALA A 188 19.45 -2.42 -17.86
N LEU A 189 19.35 -1.09 -17.82
CA LEU A 189 18.44 -0.37 -16.92
C LEU A 189 16.97 -0.63 -17.26
N ASP A 190 16.62 -0.70 -18.55
CA ASP A 190 15.27 -1.04 -19.00
C ASP A 190 14.89 -2.48 -18.60
N CYS A 191 15.81 -3.45 -18.71
CA CYS A 191 15.59 -4.81 -18.22
C CYS A 191 15.35 -4.85 -16.70
N HIS A 192 16.11 -4.06 -15.93
CA HIS A 192 15.91 -3.94 -14.49
C HIS A 192 14.54 -3.35 -14.14
N ALA A 193 14.13 -2.28 -14.83
CA ALA A 193 12.81 -1.68 -14.63
C ALA A 193 11.68 -2.68 -14.94
N GLN A 194 11.76 -3.43 -16.04
CA GLN A 194 10.77 -4.46 -16.37
C GLN A 194 10.67 -5.55 -15.29
N ALA A 195 11.80 -5.99 -14.74
CA ALA A 195 11.82 -6.94 -13.63
C ALA A 195 11.11 -6.38 -12.39
N MET A 196 11.38 -5.13 -12.02
CA MET A 196 10.69 -4.46 -10.91
C MET A 196 9.19 -4.33 -11.14
N ALA A 197 8.77 -4.10 -12.39
CA ALA A 197 7.35 -3.98 -12.75
C ALA A 197 6.61 -5.29 -12.49
N SER A 198 7.24 -6.43 -12.78
CA SER A 198 6.64 -7.75 -12.53
C SER A 198 6.35 -8.01 -11.04
N VAL A 199 7.23 -7.56 -10.13
CA VAL A 199 7.01 -7.66 -8.69
C VAL A 199 5.85 -6.78 -8.24
N LEU A 200 5.77 -5.58 -8.80
CA LEU A 200 4.71 -4.63 -8.49
C LEU A 200 3.35 -5.15 -8.97
N GLU A 201 3.28 -5.81 -10.12
CA GLU A 201 2.06 -6.48 -10.59
C GLU A 201 1.65 -7.62 -9.66
N GLU A 202 2.59 -8.48 -9.24
CA GLU A 202 2.30 -9.55 -8.29
C GLU A 202 1.74 -9.00 -6.98
N ARG A 203 2.35 -7.93 -6.45
CA ARG A 203 1.87 -7.22 -5.24
C ARG A 203 0.45 -6.68 -5.38
N LEU A 204 0.08 -6.19 -6.55
CA LEU A 204 -1.23 -5.56 -6.77
C LEU A 204 -2.33 -6.60 -7.03
N ILE A 205 -1.98 -7.87 -7.21
CA ILE A 205 -2.93 -8.97 -7.45
C ILE A 205 -3.05 -9.89 -6.22
N SER A 206 -2.02 -9.94 -5.36
CA SER A 206 -1.99 -10.67 -4.08
C SER A 206 -2.85 -10.02 -3.00
#